data_AF-A0A7I7LJW7-F1
#
_entry.id   AF-A0A7I7LJW7-F1
#
_cell.length_a   1.000
_cell.length_b   1.000
_cell.length_c   1.000
_cell.angle_alpha   90.00
_cell.angle_beta   90.00
_cell.angle_gamma   90.00
#
_symmetry.space_group_name_H-M   'P 1'
#
loop_
_entity.id
_entity.type
_entity.pdbx_description
1 polymer ?
#
loop_
_entity_poly.entity_id
_entity_poly.type
_entity_poly.pdbx_seq_one_letter_code
_entity_poly.pdbx_strand_id
1 'polypeptide(L)' 'MITCRQVDLTGLTVPYWKTRLESAHLTGTEELMHSAFAQRLMTYELFSFKTPGEP' A
#
# COMPACT_ATOMS: atom_id res chain seq x y z
N MET A 1 25.23 7.01 9.78
CA MET A 1 23.87 6.95 10.32
C MET A 1 22.94 6.53 9.20
N ILE A 2 22.16 5.45 9.37
CA ILE A 2 21.10 5.09 8.41
C ILE A 2 19.89 5.98 8.73
N THR A 3 19.32 6.61 7.71
CA THR A 3 18.05 7.34 7.86
C THR A 3 16.93 6.56 7.19
N CYS A 4 15.75 6.57 7.80
CA CYS A 4 14.57 5.92 7.28
C CYS A 4 13.44 6.93 7.15
N ARG A 5 12.80 6.99 5.97
CA ARG A 5 11.58 7.74 5.71
C ARG A 5 10.44 6.78 5.46
N GLN A 6 9.40 6.87 6.27
CA GLN A 6 8.14 6.15 6.12
C GLN A 6 7.11 7.03 5.42
N VAL A 7 6.33 6.46 4.50
CA VAL A 7 5.18 7.10 3.87
C VAL A 7 4.00 6.15 3.91
N ASP A 8 2.91 6.57 4.56
CA ASP A 8 1.64 5.87 4.53
C ASP A 8 0.98 6.08 3.16
N LEU A 9 0.83 5.01 2.40
CA LEU A 9 0.17 4.98 1.08
C LEU A 9 -1.21 4.31 1.15
N THR A 10 -1.69 3.93 2.35
CA THR A 10 -2.92 3.16 2.55
C THR A 10 -4.12 3.85 1.90
N GLY A 11 -4.32 5.15 2.16
CA GLY A 11 -5.42 5.89 1.56
C GLY A 11 -5.30 6.05 0.03
N LEU A 12 -4.07 6.07 -0.50
CA LEU A 12 -3.80 6.22 -1.93
C LEU A 12 -4.04 4.92 -2.71
N THR A 13 -3.89 3.75 -2.07
CA THR A 13 -4.08 2.45 -2.73
C THR A 13 -5.54 1.98 -2.72
N VAL A 14 -6.39 2.47 -1.80
CA VAL A 14 -7.81 2.09 -1.71
C VAL A 14 -8.57 2.25 -3.04
N PRO A 15 -8.47 3.37 -3.79
CA PRO A 15 -9.18 3.52 -5.06
C PRO A 15 -8.79 2.47 -6.10
N TYR A 16 -7.51 2.10 -6.17
CA TYR A 16 -7.04 1.04 -7.06
C TYR A 16 -7.73 -0.28 -6.73
N TRP A 17 -7.75 -0.67 -5.45
CA TRP A 17 -8.39 -1.92 -5.02
C TRP A 17 -9.90 -1.92 -5.24
N LYS A 18 -10.55 -0.76 -5.08
CA LYS A 18 -11.96 -0.60 -5.43
C LYS A 18 -12.20 -0.85 -6.92
N THR A 19 -11.43 -0.21 -7.81
CA THR A 19 -11.57 -0.40 -9.26
C THR A 19 -11.22 -1.84 -9.66
N ARG A 20 -10.25 -2.47 -8.99
CA ARG A 20 -9.85 -3.85 -9.29
C ARG A 20 -10.98 -4.85 -9.10
N LEU A 21 -11.96 -4.59 -8.23
CA LEU A 21 -13.14 -5.45 -8.03
C LEU A 21 -13.97 -5.66 -9.31
N GLU A 22 -13.87 -4.74 -10.27
CA GLU A 22 -14.61 -4.79 -11.54
C GLU A 22 -13.82 -5.49 -12.67
N SER A 23 -12.59 -5.91 -12.38
CA SER A 23 -11.69 -6.51 -13.38
C SER A 23 -12.09 -7.94 -13.74
N ALA A 24 -11.82 -8.36 -14.98
CA ALA A 24 -11.92 -9.76 -15.39
C ALA A 24 -10.81 -10.67 -14.79
N HIS A 25 -9.83 -10.08 -14.10
CA HIS A 25 -8.64 -10.76 -13.57
C HIS A 25 -8.61 -10.82 -12.04
N LEU A 26 -9.77 -11.03 -11.41
CA LEU A 26 -9.85 -11.21 -9.97
C LEU A 26 -9.07 -12.45 -9.53
N THR A 27 -8.44 -12.35 -8.36
CA THR A 27 -7.68 -13.43 -7.74
C THR A 27 -8.32 -13.95 -6.44
N GLY A 28 -9.40 -13.29 -5.99
CA GLY A 28 -10.21 -13.71 -4.84
C GLY A 28 -9.87 -13.00 -3.53
N THR A 29 -8.91 -12.09 -3.53
CA THR A 29 -8.50 -11.32 -2.33
C THR A 29 -8.92 -9.86 -2.39
N GLU A 30 -9.39 -9.38 -3.53
CA GLU A 30 -9.62 -7.96 -3.81
C GLU A 30 -10.57 -7.30 -2.81
N GLU A 31 -11.65 -7.99 -2.40
CA GLU A 31 -12.62 -7.45 -1.43
C GLU A 31 -12.01 -7.31 -0.04
N LEU A 32 -11.21 -8.28 0.39
CA LEU A 32 -10.43 -8.19 1.63
C LEU A 32 -9.44 -7.04 1.56
N MET A 33 -8.65 -6.93 0.48
CA MET A 33 -7.65 -5.88 0.33
C MET A 33 -8.30 -4.49 0.34
N HIS A 34 -9.36 -4.29 -0.44
CA HIS A 34 -10.11 -3.03 -0.48
C HIS A 34 -10.69 -2.68 0.91
N SER A 35 -11.42 -3.60 1.54
CA SER A 35 -12.09 -3.34 2.82
C SER A 35 -11.09 -3.13 3.96
N ALA A 36 -10.04 -3.94 4.04
CA ALA A 36 -9.01 -3.82 5.07
C ALA A 36 -8.23 -2.50 4.97
N PHE A 37 -7.87 -2.06 3.76
CA PHE A 37 -7.23 -0.75 3.58
C PHE A 37 -8.20 0.41 3.85
N ALA A 38 -9.46 0.32 3.39
CA ALA A 38 -10.46 1.37 3.60
C ALA A 38 -10.81 1.57 5.08
N GLN A 39 -10.84 0.49 5.85
CA GLN A 39 -11.11 0.51 7.30
C GLN A 39 -9.83 0.67 8.14
N ARG A 40 -8.66 0.78 7.51
CA ARG A 40 -7.34 0.83 8.16
C ARG A 40 -7.08 -0.35 9.12
N LEU A 41 -7.62 -1.52 8.80
CA LEU A 41 -7.30 -2.78 9.46
C LEU A 41 -5.97 -3.37 8.94
N MET A 42 -5.52 -2.89 7.78
CA MET A 42 -4.21 -3.17 7.19
C MET A 42 -3.65 -1.86 6.61
N THR A 43 -2.33 -1.72 6.62
CA THR A 43 -1.63 -0.56 6.04
C THR A 43 -0.81 -0.96 4.83
N TYR A 44 -0.63 0.00 3.90
CA TYR A 44 0.28 -0.12 2.77
C TYR A 44 1.30 1.01 2.87
N GLU A 45 2.55 0.67 3.17
CA GLU A 45 3.57 1.65 3.57
C GLU A 45 4.84 1.50 2.74
N LEU A 46 5.43 2.63 2.39
CA LEU A 46 6.73 2.70 1.75
C LEU A 46 7.79 3.14 2.77
N PHE A 47 8.83 2.34 2.92
CA PHE A 47 10.01 2.67 3.71
C PHE A 47 11.19 2.90 2.77
N SER A 48 11.73 4.12 2.81
CA SER A 48 12.95 4.50 2.09
C SER A 48 14.10 4.60 3.08
N PHE A 49 15.17 3.85 2.82
CA PHE A 49 16.38 3.87 3.61
C PHE A 49 17.46 4.58 2.83
N LYS A 50 18.20 5.47 3.48
CA LYS A 50 19.44 6.04 2.94
C LYS A 50 20.60 5.59 3.79
N THR A 51 21.54 4.90 3.18
CA THR A 51 22.77 4.47 3.84
C THR A 51 23.86 5.54 3.73
N PRO A 52 24.85 5.57 4.64
CA PRO A 52 25.96 6.51 4.55
C PRO A 52 26.77 6.29 3.26
N GLY A 53 26.91 7.32 2.43
CA GLY A 53 27.71 7.27 1.20
C GLY A 53 26.93 7.01 -0.10
N GLU A 54 25.62 6.75 -0.03
CA GLU A 54 24.74 6.84 -1.20
C GLU A 54 24.48 8.31 -1.56
N PRO A 55 24.49 8.68 -2.86
CA PRO A 55 24.23 10.05 -3.31
C PRO A 55 22.89 10.60 -2.79
#